data_AF-A0AAE1D043-F1
#
_entry.id   AF-A0AAE1D043-F1
#
_cell.length_a   1.000
_cell.length_b   1.000
_cell.length_c   1.000
_cell.angle_alpha   90.00
_cell.angle_beta   90.00
_cell.angle_gamma   90.00
#
_symmetry.space_group_name_H-M   'P 1'
#
loop_
_entity.id
_entity.type
_entity.pdbx_description
1 polymer ?
#
loop_
_entity_poly.entity_id
_entity_poly.type
_entity_poly.pdbx_seq_one_letter_code
_entity_poly.pdbx_strand_id
1 'polypeptide(L)'
;MVDRFNGTLKNMLHKLAAEKPHTWVKLIPAVLFAFGEISYTTGYLPFTLMYGTQVKGPADIVAYICSGSDNISEEYTFVHDYANKLYQDITKACEIAAENAKTKLLNTEKREAHIPDTESSQKEIKP
;
A
#
# COMPACT_ATOMS: atom_id res chain seq x y z
N MET A 1 17.72 -19.30 -6.29
CA MET A 1 18.00 -17.95 -5.73
C MET A 1 17.00 -17.61 -4.62
N VAL A 2 15.71 -17.86 -4.85
CA VAL A 2 14.63 -17.66 -3.86
C VAL A 2 14.82 -18.49 -2.58
N ASP A 3 15.32 -19.73 -2.65
CA ASP A 3 15.51 -20.54 -1.43
C ASP A 3 16.61 -20.01 -0.50
N ARG A 4 17.69 -19.48 -1.07
CA ARG A 4 18.75 -18.82 -0.29
C ARG A 4 18.25 -17.53 0.32
N PHE A 5 17.45 -16.76 -0.43
CA PHE A 5 16.79 -15.56 0.08
C PHE A 5 15.87 -15.90 1.26
N ASN A 6 14.97 -16.87 1.08
CA ASN A 6 14.04 -17.31 2.12
C ASN A 6 14.76 -17.84 3.36
N GLY A 7 15.88 -18.55 3.18
CA GLY A 7 16.74 -19.00 4.27
C GLY A 7 17.35 -17.84 5.06
N THR A 8 17.90 -16.84 4.37
CA THR A 8 18.48 -15.64 5.02
C THR A 8 17.42 -14.80 5.73
N LEU A 9 16.28 -14.58 5.07
CA LEU A 9 15.14 -13.85 5.63
C LEU A 9 14.64 -14.51 6.91
N LYS A 10 14.47 -15.83 6.88
CA LYS A 10 14.07 -16.62 8.06
C LYS A 10 15.09 -16.51 9.19
N ASN A 11 16.38 -16.57 8.89
CA ASN A 11 17.44 -16.43 9.89
C ASN A 11 17.48 -15.03 10.53
N MET A 12 17.31 -13.97 9.75
CA MET A 12 17.24 -12.60 10.26
C MET A 12 16.00 -12.40 11.16
N LEU A 13 14.84 -12.88 10.72
CA LEU A 13 13.61 -12.84 11.51
C LEU A 13 13.75 -13.65 12.82
N HIS A 14 14.35 -14.83 12.78
CA HIS A 14 14.60 -15.63 13.99
C HIS A 14 15.46 -14.89 15.02
N LYS A 15 16.48 -14.16 14.58
CA LYS A 15 17.36 -13.39 15.47
C LYS A 15 16.65 -12.17 16.04
N LEU A 16 15.92 -11.42 15.21
CA LEU A 16 15.26 -10.16 15.61
C LEU A 16 13.98 -10.39 16.41
N ALA A 17 13.27 -11.49 16.16
CA ALA A 17 12.07 -11.86 16.90
C ALA A 17 12.37 -12.76 18.12
N ALA A 18 13.65 -12.96 18.48
CA ALA A 18 14.04 -13.84 19.59
C ALA A 18 13.44 -13.40 20.94
N GLU A 19 13.40 -12.08 21.19
CA GLU A 19 12.81 -11.53 22.43
C GLU A 19 11.28 -11.48 22.38
N LYS A 20 10.70 -11.23 21.20
CA LYS A 20 9.25 -11.08 20.99
C LYS A 20 8.83 -11.83 19.73
N PRO A 21 8.56 -13.14 19.83
CA PRO A 21 8.22 -13.93 18.64
C PRO A 21 6.93 -13.47 17.98
N HIS A 22 5.98 -12.89 18.73
CA HIS A 22 4.72 -12.38 18.16
C HIS A 22 4.91 -11.19 17.22
N THR A 23 6.02 -10.44 17.33
CA THR A 23 6.25 -9.22 16.54
C THR A 23 6.91 -9.47 15.19
N TRP A 24 7.17 -10.73 14.83
CA TRP A 24 7.86 -11.09 13.58
C TRP A 24 7.23 -10.47 12.34
N VAL A 25 5.89 -10.38 12.26
CA VAL A 25 5.17 -9.74 11.14
C VAL A 25 5.51 -8.26 11.02
N LYS A 26 5.66 -7.57 12.15
CA LYS A 26 6.03 -6.14 12.18
C LYS A 26 7.50 -5.92 11.77
N LEU A 27 8.33 -6.94 11.90
CA LEU A 27 9.75 -6.89 11.54
C LEU A 27 9.98 -7.18 10.05
N ILE A 28 9.01 -7.75 9.33
CA ILE A 28 9.13 -8.09 7.90
C ILE A 28 9.61 -6.89 7.06
N PRO A 29 8.99 -5.69 7.14
CA PRO A 29 9.43 -4.55 6.34
C PRO A 29 10.87 -4.12 6.65
N ALA A 30 11.25 -4.11 7.93
CA ALA A 30 12.58 -3.74 8.37
C ALA A 30 13.66 -4.74 7.90
N VAL A 31 13.35 -6.04 7.94
CA VAL A 31 14.27 -7.08 7.48
C VAL A 31 14.40 -7.08 5.95
N LEU A 32 13.30 -6.89 5.23
CA LEU A 32 13.32 -6.74 3.77
C LEU A 32 14.13 -5.52 3.35
N PHE A 33 14.01 -4.41 4.08
CA PHE A 33 14.78 -3.21 3.86
C PHE A 33 16.28 -3.47 4.02
N ALA A 34 16.70 -4.00 5.17
CA ALA A 34 18.10 -4.33 5.44
C ALA A 34 18.69 -5.33 4.43
N PHE A 35 17.87 -6.27 3.94
CA PHE A 35 18.29 -7.21 2.89
C PHE A 35 18.41 -6.53 1.52
N GLY A 36 17.50 -5.60 1.20
CA GLY A 36 17.50 -4.78 -0.02
C GLY A 36 18.66 -3.78 -0.09
N GLU A 37 19.40 -3.59 1.00
CA GLU A 37 20.62 -2.79 1.02
C GLU A 37 21.89 -3.57 0.62
N ILE A 38 21.85 -4.91 0.56
CA ILE A 38 23.05 -5.74 0.48
C ILE A 38 23.03 -6.61 -0.78
N SER A 39 23.63 -6.12 -1.88
CA SER A 39 24.02 -7.00 -3.00
C SER A 39 25.51 -7.36 -2.91
N TYR A 40 25.79 -8.61 -2.56
CA TYR A 40 27.16 -9.13 -2.53
C TYR A 40 27.77 -9.32 -3.93
N THR A 41 26.96 -9.34 -4.99
CA THR A 41 27.40 -9.76 -6.34
C THR A 41 27.63 -8.60 -7.31
N THR A 42 26.97 -7.46 -7.09
CA THR A 42 26.95 -6.37 -8.08
C THR A 42 27.47 -5.05 -7.55
N GLY A 43 27.69 -4.92 -6.23
CA GLY A 43 28.11 -3.65 -5.59
C GLY A 43 27.03 -2.56 -5.57
N TYR A 44 25.88 -2.80 -6.22
CA TYR A 44 24.72 -1.93 -6.24
C TYR A 44 23.59 -2.52 -5.42
N LEU A 45 22.87 -1.67 -4.70
CA LEU A 45 21.64 -2.07 -4.02
C LEU A 45 20.65 -2.70 -5.02
N PRO A 46 20.06 -3.87 -4.72
CA PRO A 46 19.00 -4.47 -5.54
C PRO A 46 17.84 -3.50 -5.81
N PHE A 47 17.52 -2.64 -4.84
CA PHE A 47 16.52 -1.58 -5.01
C PHE A 47 16.92 -0.56 -6.08
N THR A 48 18.18 -0.11 -6.06
CA THR A 48 18.72 0.78 -7.10
C THR A 48 18.68 0.13 -8.47
N LEU A 49 18.91 -1.18 -8.56
CA LEU A 49 18.85 -1.90 -9.84
C LEU A 49 17.42 -2.05 -10.37
N MET A 50 16.44 -2.27 -9.49
CA MET A 50 15.03 -2.39 -9.90
C MET A 50 14.37 -1.07 -10.26
N TYR A 51 14.68 -0.01 -9.51
CA TYR A 51 13.95 1.26 -9.61
C TYR A 51 14.79 2.39 -10.21
N GLY A 52 16.08 2.18 -10.46
CA GLY A 52 16.99 3.17 -11.06
C GLY A 52 17.37 4.32 -10.12
N THR A 53 16.83 4.36 -8.90
CA THR A 53 17.07 5.39 -7.90
C THR A 53 17.73 4.80 -6.66
N GLN A 54 18.71 5.51 -6.09
CA GLN A 54 19.25 5.14 -4.79
C GLN A 54 18.21 5.42 -3.71
N VAL A 55 17.72 4.37 -3.07
CA VAL A 55 16.81 4.50 -1.93
C VAL A 55 17.59 5.06 -0.76
N LYS A 56 17.17 6.23 -0.28
CA LYS A 56 17.69 6.83 0.95
C LYS A 56 17.07 6.12 2.14
N GLY A 57 17.91 5.46 2.93
CA GLY A 57 17.47 4.73 4.12
C GLY A 57 17.22 5.65 5.32
N PRO A 58 16.60 5.12 6.39
CA PRO A 58 16.48 5.85 7.66
C PRO A 58 17.85 6.32 8.20
N ALA A 59 18.91 5.54 7.98
CA ALA A 59 20.26 5.90 8.35
C ALA A 59 20.80 7.09 7.54
N ASP A 60 20.50 7.15 6.24
CA ASP A 60 20.89 8.29 5.39
C ASP A 60 20.18 9.58 5.83
N ILE A 61 18.89 9.47 6.20
CA ILE A 61 18.11 10.58 6.71
C ILE A 61 18.68 11.07 8.05
N VAL A 62 19.02 10.16 8.95
CA VAL A 62 19.65 10.52 10.25
C VAL A 62 21.02 11.15 10.03
N ALA A 63 21.88 10.55 9.20
CA ALA A 63 23.19 11.11 8.88
C ALA A 63 23.08 12.52 8.28
N TYR A 64 22.08 12.73 7.46
CA TYR A 64 21.78 14.02 6.85
C TYR A 64 21.30 15.07 7.86
N ILE A 65 20.35 14.73 8.73
CA ILE A 65 19.87 15.62 9.81
C ILE A 65 21.02 15.95 10.78
N CYS A 66 21.80 14.95 11.18
CA CYS A 66 22.93 15.12 12.09
C CYS A 66 24.08 15.93 11.49
N SER A 67 24.19 15.99 10.16
CA SER A 67 25.22 16.80 9.47
C SER A 67 24.91 18.31 9.48
N GLY A 68 23.88 18.76 10.21
CA GLY A 68 23.58 20.19 10.38
C GLY A 68 23.19 20.88 9.07
N SER A 69 22.71 20.11 8.10
CA SER A 69 22.21 20.63 6.83
C SER A 69 20.83 21.24 7.08
N ASP A 70 20.77 22.54 7.39
CA ASP A 70 19.50 23.29 7.58
C ASP A 70 18.61 23.31 6.32
N ASN A 71 19.12 22.79 5.22
CA ASN A 71 18.48 22.79 3.93
C ASN A 71 17.99 21.39 3.63
N ILE A 72 16.92 20.92 4.31
CA ILE A 72 16.17 19.70 3.93
C ILE A 72 15.98 19.79 2.43
N SER A 73 16.68 18.94 1.67
CA SER A 73 16.77 19.01 0.21
C SER A 73 15.37 19.20 -0.32
N GLU A 74 15.17 20.12 -1.26
CA GLU A 74 13.88 20.32 -1.95
C GLU A 74 13.31 18.98 -2.48
N GLU A 75 14.19 18.00 -2.69
CA GLU A 75 13.85 16.62 -3.04
C GLU A 75 13.14 15.84 -1.92
N TYR A 76 13.50 16.03 -0.63
CA TYR A 76 12.85 15.35 0.50
C TYR A 76 11.47 15.95 0.82
N THR A 77 11.31 17.26 0.71
CA THR A 77 9.99 17.90 0.81
C THR A 77 9.11 17.45 -0.36
N PHE A 78 9.65 17.35 -1.57
CA PHE A 78 8.92 16.87 -2.75
C PHE A 78 8.39 15.43 -2.59
N VAL A 79 9.22 14.49 -2.12
CA VAL A 79 8.78 13.09 -1.93
C VAL A 79 7.72 13.00 -0.84
N HIS A 80 7.89 13.73 0.26
CA HIS A 80 6.91 13.77 1.35
C HIS A 80 5.58 14.41 0.92
N ASP A 81 5.64 15.51 0.18
CA ASP A 81 4.46 16.21 -0.32
C ASP A 81 3.73 15.39 -1.39
N TYR A 82 4.47 14.71 -2.27
CA TYR A 82 3.89 13.77 -3.22
C TYR A 82 3.21 12.59 -2.52
N ALA A 83 3.87 11.99 -1.52
CA ALA A 83 3.29 10.90 -0.75
C ALA A 83 2.00 11.34 -0.05
N ASN A 84 2.00 12.50 0.61
CA ASN A 84 0.80 13.04 1.27
C ASN A 84 -0.32 13.35 0.27
N LYS A 85 0.01 13.94 -0.88
CA LYS A 85 -0.97 14.20 -1.93
C LYS A 85 -1.59 12.89 -2.44
N LEU A 86 -0.77 11.86 -2.68
CA LEU A 86 -1.25 10.55 -3.09
C LEU A 86 -2.18 9.92 -2.04
N TYR A 87 -1.82 10.00 -0.75
CA TYR A 87 -2.68 9.55 0.34
C TYR A 87 -4.03 10.28 0.35
N GLN A 88 -4.03 11.60 0.16
CA GLN A 88 -5.27 12.38 0.08
C GLN A 88 -6.11 11.98 -1.14
N ASP A 89 -5.48 11.80 -2.29
CA ASP A 89 -6.16 11.44 -3.54
C ASP A 89 -6.80 10.05 -3.46
N ILE A 90 -6.09 9.07 -2.88
CA ILE A 90 -6.63 7.72 -2.64
C ILE A 90 -7.80 7.76 -1.66
N THR A 91 -7.67 8.54 -0.58
CA THR A 91 -8.73 8.66 0.44
C THR A 91 -10.01 9.24 -0.18
N LYS A 92 -9.88 10.33 -0.96
CA LYS A 92 -11.00 10.92 -1.70
C LYS A 92 -11.60 9.96 -2.71
N ALA A 93 -10.77 9.22 -3.44
CA ALA A 93 -11.24 8.22 -4.40
C ALA A 93 -12.04 7.10 -3.70
N CYS A 94 -11.61 6.66 -2.52
CA CYS A 94 -12.34 5.70 -1.70
C CYS A 94 -13.69 6.25 -1.21
N GLU A 95 -13.73 7.51 -0.76
CA GLU A 95 -14.98 8.17 -0.35
C GLU A 95 -15.97 8.27 -1.51
N ILE A 96 -15.51 8.74 -2.68
CA ILE A 96 -16.33 8.84 -3.89
C ILE A 96 -16.84 7.46 -4.32
N ALA A 97 -15.98 6.43 -4.28
CA ALA A 97 -16.39 5.07 -4.61
C ALA A 97 -17.47 4.54 -3.64
N ALA A 98 -17.36 4.85 -2.35
CA ALA A 98 -18.36 4.47 -1.35
C ALA A 98 -19.71 5.19 -1.55
N GLU A 99 -19.69 6.49 -1.86
CA GLU A 99 -20.91 7.25 -2.18
C GLU A 99 -21.57 6.73 -3.48
N ASN A 100 -20.77 6.44 -4.50
CA ASN A 100 -21.26 5.86 -5.76
C ASN A 100 -21.85 4.47 -5.55
N ALA A 101 -21.31 3.66 -4.65
CA ALA A 101 -21.89 2.37 -4.28
C ALA A 101 -23.26 2.57 -3.59
N LYS A 102 -23.36 3.50 -2.63
CA LYS A 102 -24.60 3.78 -1.91
C LYS A 102 -25.71 4.34 -2.82
N THR A 103 -25.36 5.28 -3.70
CA THR A 103 -26.31 5.86 -4.66
C THR A 103 -26.80 4.83 -5.66
N LYS A 104 -25.94 3.90 -6.12
CA LYS A 104 -26.36 2.77 -6.95
C LYS A 104 -27.38 1.89 -6.23
N LEU A 105 -27.14 1.53 -4.96
CA LEU A 105 -28.07 0.73 -4.18
C LEU A 105 -29.45 1.42 -4.04
N LEU A 106 -29.46 2.69 -3.64
CA LEU A 106 -30.70 3.48 -3.50
C LEU A 106 -31.47 3.63 -4.83
N ASN A 107 -30.75 3.74 -5.95
CA ASN A 107 -31.37 3.85 -7.26
C ASN A 107 -31.91 2.51 -7.77
N THR A 108 -31.31 1.37 -7.39
CA THR A 108 -31.86 0.03 -7.65
C THR A 108 -33.14 -0.18 -6.86
N GLU A 109 -33.16 0.15 -5.57
CA GLU A 109 -34.36 0.07 -4.71
C GLU A 109 -35.52 0.93 -5.26
N LYS A 110 -35.23 2.15 -5.72
CA LYS A 110 -36.23 3.03 -6.36
C LYS A 110 -36.73 2.49 -7.71
N ARG A 111 -35.89 1.77 -8.46
CA ARG A 111 -36.29 1.12 -9.72
C ARG A 111 -37.19 -0.08 -9.47
N GLU A 112 -36.89 -0.89 -8.47
CA GLU A 112 -37.71 -2.03 -8.07
C GLU A 112 -39.08 -1.59 -7.53
N ALA A 113 -39.13 -0.49 -6.76
CA ALA A 113 -40.38 0.10 -6.28
C ALA A 113 -41.25 0.76 -7.37
N HIS A 114 -40.70 1.03 -8.56
CA HIS A 114 -41.41 1.68 -9.67
C HIS A 114 -41.87 0.69 -10.76
N ILE A 115 -41.60 -0.61 -10.63
CA ILE A 115 -42.21 -1.61 -11.52
C ILE A 115 -43.71 -1.67 -11.17
N PRO A 116 -44.63 -1.17 -12.01
CA PRO A 116 -46.06 -1.31 -11.76
C PRO A 116 -46.43 -2.76 -12.03
N ASP A 117 -47.29 -3.33 -11.18
CA ASP A 117 -47.92 -4.64 -11.35
C ASP A 117 -48.69 -4.72 -12.67
N THR A 118 -47.98 -4.98 -13.76
CA THR A 118 -48.55 -5.12 -15.11
C THR A 118 -48.95 -6.57 -15.41
N GLU A 119 -48.76 -7.50 -14.46
CA GLU A 119 -49.16 -8.91 -14.60
C GLU A 119 -50.54 -9.26 -14.01
N SER A 120 -51.24 -8.33 -13.35
CA SER A 120 -52.59 -8.63 -12.79
C SER A 120 -53.75 -8.52 -13.78
N SER A 121 -53.52 -8.10 -15.04
CA SER A 121 -54.60 -7.82 -16.01
C SER A 121 -54.77 -8.86 -17.13
N GLN A 122 -54.09 -10.01 -17.12
CA GLN A 122 -54.25 -11.05 -18.18
C GLN A 122 -54.79 -12.40 -17.69
N LYS A 123 -55.43 -12.47 -16.51
CA LYS A 123 -56.05 -13.71 -16.02
C LYS A 123 -57.53 -13.63 -15.67
N GLU A 124 -58.34 -12.86 -16.40
CA GLU A 124 -59.79 -13.08 -16.39
C GLU A 124 -60.39 -12.84 -17.78
N ILE A 125 -60.30 -13.84 -18.67
CA ILE A 125 -61.27 -14.01 -19.75
C ILE A 125 -61.82 -15.42 -19.61
N LYS A 126 -63.01 -15.51 -19.04
CA LYS A 126 -63.91 -16.66 -19.13
C LYS A 126 -64.92 -16.37 -20.25
N PRO A 127 -65.33 -17.40 -21.01
CA PRO A 127 -66.55 -18.12 -20.64
C PRO A 127 -66.32 -19.61 -20.34
#